data_AF-A0A1S2V2I5-F1
#
_entry.id   AF-A0A1S2V2I5-F1
#
_cell.length_a   1.000
_cell.length_b   1.000
_cell.length_c   1.000
_cell.angle_alpha   90.00
_cell.angle_beta   90.00
_cell.angle_gamma   90.00
#
_symmetry.space_group_name_H-M   'P 1'
#
loop_
_entity.id
_entity.type
_entity.pdbx_description
1 polymer ?
#
loop_
_entity_poly.entity_id
_entity_poly.type
_entity_poly.pdbx_seq_one_letter_code
_entity_poly.pdbx_strand_id
1 'polypeptide(L)'
;MSEFVEVKTQDLVGTALEWSVAKSAGWVNAKIVTHETPSKTYYEIRTPYGTRLQPSLDWSQGGPLISRCVTALNQSGTESWWAHAEGHLGTGETPLLAACRAIVASVLGDTVSVPKELMS
;
A
#
# COMPACT_ATOMS: atom_id res chain seq x y z
N MET A 1 2.59 -11.71 20.27
CA MET A 1 3.29 -11.50 18.99
C MET A 1 2.22 -11.40 17.93
N SER A 2 2.22 -10.35 17.12
CA SER A 2 1.32 -10.27 15.96
C SER A 2 1.66 -11.42 15.01
N GLU A 3 0.63 -12.18 14.61
CA GLU A 3 0.78 -13.20 13.57
C GLU A 3 0.93 -12.50 12.21
N PHE A 4 1.74 -13.07 11.33
CA PHE A 4 1.92 -12.61 9.95
C PHE A 4 1.36 -13.63 8.97
N VAL A 5 0.92 -13.15 7.81
CA VAL A 5 0.42 -13.98 6.70
C VAL A 5 1.07 -13.51 5.41
N GLU A 6 1.45 -14.48 4.57
CA GLU A 6 1.96 -14.22 3.22
C GLU A 6 0.79 -13.92 2.27
N VAL A 7 0.85 -12.78 1.60
CA VAL A 7 -0.19 -12.32 0.66
C VAL A 7 0.48 -11.90 -0.63
N LYS A 8 -0.12 -12.23 -1.78
CA LYS A 8 0.40 -11.71 -3.05
C LYS A 8 0.24 -10.20 -3.09
N THR A 9 1.27 -9.50 -3.55
CA THR A 9 1.27 -8.02 -3.60
C THR A 9 0.09 -7.46 -4.40
N GLN A 10 -0.27 -8.13 -5.49
CA GLN A 10 -1.42 -7.77 -6.32
C GLN A 10 -2.78 -7.84 -5.60
N ASP A 11 -2.88 -8.63 -4.52
CA ASP A 11 -4.11 -8.83 -3.75
C ASP A 11 -4.20 -7.86 -2.55
N LEU A 12 -3.14 -7.08 -2.28
CA LEU A 12 -3.12 -6.10 -1.19
C LEU A 12 -4.10 -4.95 -1.47
N VAL A 13 -4.90 -4.62 -0.46
CA VAL A 13 -5.83 -3.49 -0.43
C VAL A 13 -5.88 -2.89 0.97
N GLY A 14 -6.48 -1.70 1.11
CA GLY A 14 -6.74 -1.08 2.40
C GLY A 14 -5.49 -0.94 3.28
N THR A 15 -5.65 -1.08 4.59
CA THR A 15 -4.58 -0.86 5.56
C THR A 15 -3.37 -1.79 5.36
N ALA A 16 -3.58 -3.01 4.87
CA ALA A 16 -2.50 -3.92 4.49
C ALA A 16 -1.62 -3.36 3.37
N LEU A 17 -2.24 -2.76 2.35
CA LEU A 17 -1.50 -2.06 1.29
C LEU A 17 -0.79 -0.81 1.84
N GLU A 18 -1.47 0.02 2.64
CA GLU A 18 -0.84 1.24 3.19
C GLU A 18 0.37 0.93 4.06
N TRP A 19 0.30 -0.17 4.85
CA TRP A 19 1.41 -0.64 5.65
C TRP A 19 2.58 -1.09 4.78
N SER A 20 2.29 -1.86 3.73
CA SER A 20 3.30 -2.37 2.80
C SER A 20 3.97 -1.24 2.02
N VAL A 21 3.20 -0.23 1.59
CA VAL A 21 3.75 0.98 0.96
C VAL A 21 4.63 1.74 1.94
N ALA A 22 4.22 1.87 3.21
CA ALA A 22 5.05 2.53 4.22
C ALA A 22 6.40 1.84 4.43
N LYS A 23 6.43 0.50 4.42
CA LYS A 23 7.68 -0.27 4.48
C LYS A 23 8.54 -0.08 3.23
N SER A 24 7.91 -0.04 2.05
CA SER A 24 8.59 0.11 0.76
C SER A 24 9.13 1.54 0.54
N ALA A 25 8.40 2.55 0.99
CA ALA A 25 8.70 3.97 0.78
C ALA A 25 9.74 4.55 1.76
N GLY A 26 10.25 3.74 2.69
CA GLY A 26 11.20 4.17 3.72
C GLY A 26 10.55 4.90 4.90
N TRP A 27 9.24 4.80 5.08
CA TRP A 27 8.54 5.32 6.26
C TRP A 27 8.70 4.34 7.45
N VAL A 28 9.95 4.04 7.80
CA VAL A 28 10.33 2.97 8.74
C VAL A 28 9.69 3.13 10.13
N ASN A 29 9.39 4.37 10.53
CA ASN A 29 8.77 4.70 11.81
C ASN A 29 7.24 4.78 11.75
N ALA A 30 6.61 4.44 10.63
CA ALA A 30 5.16 4.32 10.55
C ALA A 30 4.67 3.18 11.45
N LYS A 31 3.57 3.42 12.17
CA LYS A 31 3.00 2.50 13.15
C LYS A 31 1.57 2.13 12.78
N ILE A 32 1.18 0.92 13.15
CA ILE A 32 -0.22 0.50 13.19
C ILE A 32 -0.85 1.17 14.42
N VAL A 33 -1.95 1.87 14.20
CA VAL A 33 -2.78 2.47 15.24
C VAL A 33 -4.12 1.76 15.23
N THR A 34 -4.42 1.12 16.36
CA THR A 34 -5.68 0.39 16.57
C THR A 34 -6.71 1.33 17.16
N HIS A 35 -7.90 1.32 16.56
CA HIS A 35 -9.07 2.03 17.07
C HIS A 35 -10.14 1.02 17.44
N GLU A 36 -10.58 1.09 18.69
CA GLU A 36 -11.62 0.22 19.22
C GLU A 36 -12.87 1.05 19.48
N THR A 37 -13.99 0.65 18.88
CA THR A 37 -15.32 1.14 19.22
C THR A 37 -16.15 -0.02 19.79
N PRO A 38 -17.27 0.25 20.49
CA PRO A 38 -18.14 -0.81 20.96
C PRO A 38 -18.65 -1.77 19.86
N SER A 39 -18.61 -1.36 18.59
CA SER A 39 -19.15 -2.12 17.46
C SER A 39 -18.09 -2.60 16.46
N LYS A 40 -16.86 -2.05 16.48
CA LYS A 40 -15.84 -2.35 15.47
C LYS A 40 -14.42 -2.06 15.97
N THR A 41 -13.49 -2.93 15.59
CA THR A 41 -12.05 -2.64 15.61
C THR A 41 -11.59 -2.30 14.19
N TYR A 42 -10.78 -1.25 14.04
CA TYR A 42 -10.16 -0.92 12.76
C TYR A 42 -8.75 -0.37 12.93
N TYR A 43 -7.96 -0.46 11.87
CA TYR A 43 -6.53 -0.14 11.90
C TYR A 43 -6.19 0.98 10.93
N GLU A 44 -5.26 1.84 11.33
CA GLU A 44 -4.68 2.87 10.50
C GLU A 44 -3.16 2.80 10.52
N ILE A 45 -2.52 3.21 9.42
CA ILE A 45 -1.09 3.41 9.39
C ILE A 45 -0.82 4.89 9.59
N ARG A 46 0.01 5.26 10.57
CA ARG A 46 0.33 6.66 10.86
C ARG A 46 1.84 6.90 10.94
N THR A 47 2.27 8.07 10.48
CA THR A 47 3.63 8.56 10.71
C THR A 47 3.85 8.86 12.21
N PRO A 48 5.11 9.01 12.67
CA PRO A 48 5.40 9.43 14.04
C PRO A 48 4.75 10.74 14.46
N TYR A 49 4.43 11.61 13.49
CA TYR A 49 3.81 12.91 13.71
C TYR A 49 2.27 12.86 13.66
N GLY A 50 1.69 11.66 13.56
CA GLY A 50 0.24 11.46 13.61
C GLY A 50 -0.47 11.55 12.25
N THR A 51 0.24 11.82 11.16
CA THR A 51 -0.35 11.85 9.81
C THR A 51 -0.80 10.45 9.41
N ARG A 52 -2.07 10.30 8.99
CA ARG A 52 -2.59 9.04 8.45
C ARG A 52 -2.04 8.80 7.05
N LEU A 53 -1.48 7.61 6.85
CA LEU A 53 -0.92 7.18 5.58
C LEU A 53 -1.98 6.46 4.77
N GLN A 54 -2.32 7.03 3.62
CA GLN A 54 -3.25 6.47 2.65
C GLN A 54 -2.77 6.68 1.20
N PRO A 55 -1.51 6.40 0.84
CA PRO A 55 -1.00 6.62 -0.52
C PRO A 55 -1.81 5.92 -1.62
N SER A 56 -2.55 4.84 -1.32
CA SER A 56 -3.44 4.22 -2.31
C SER A 56 -4.73 5.00 -2.60
N LEU A 57 -5.05 6.02 -1.78
CA LEU A 57 -6.29 6.81 -1.86
C LEU A 57 -6.04 8.33 -1.90
N ASP A 58 -4.89 8.81 -1.42
CA ASP A 58 -4.55 10.23 -1.29
C ASP A 58 -3.40 10.61 -2.23
N TRP A 59 -3.73 11.41 -3.25
CA TRP A 59 -2.77 11.90 -4.24
C TRP A 59 -1.65 12.75 -3.66
N SER A 60 -1.88 13.44 -2.54
CA SER A 60 -0.81 14.21 -1.87
C SER A 60 0.31 13.31 -1.33
N GLN A 61 0.01 12.03 -1.09
CA GLN A 61 0.93 11.02 -0.59
C GLN A 61 1.41 10.10 -1.72
N GLY A 62 0.50 9.62 -2.56
CA GLY A 62 0.82 8.71 -3.67
C GLY A 62 1.49 9.40 -4.85
N GLY A 63 1.14 10.65 -5.16
CA GLY A 63 1.72 11.42 -6.27
C GLY A 63 3.25 11.55 -6.18
N PRO A 64 3.81 11.99 -5.04
CA PRO A 64 5.26 12.03 -4.84
C PRO A 64 5.95 10.67 -4.97
N LEU A 65 5.28 9.58 -4.56
CA LEU A 65 5.81 8.21 -4.71
C LEU A 65 5.83 7.79 -6.18
N ILE A 66 4.77 8.08 -6.93
CA ILE A 66 4.68 7.81 -8.37
C ILE A 66 5.82 8.53 -9.10
N SER A 67 5.98 9.84 -8.88
CA SER A 67 7.02 10.63 -9.55
C SER A 67 8.44 10.12 -9.28
N ARG A 68 8.66 9.45 -8.14
CA ARG A 68 9.98 8.94 -7.74
C ARG A 68 10.24 7.50 -8.18
N CYS A 69 9.23 6.64 -8.11
CA CYS A 69 9.39 5.19 -8.19
C CYS A 69 8.76 4.55 -9.43
N VAL A 70 7.76 5.20 -10.03
CA VAL A 70 6.98 4.62 -11.13
C VAL A 70 7.50 5.11 -12.47
N THR A 71 7.86 4.17 -13.36
CA THR A 71 8.40 4.45 -14.69
C THR A 71 7.33 4.49 -15.78
N ALA A 72 6.21 3.83 -15.57
CA ALA A 72 5.04 3.88 -16.45
C ALA A 72 3.77 3.76 -15.62
N LEU A 73 2.76 4.58 -15.93
CA LEU A 73 1.43 4.52 -15.33
C LEU A 73 0.42 4.77 -16.44
N ASN A 74 -0.41 3.77 -16.72
CA ASN A 74 -1.34 3.83 -17.84
C ASN A 74 -2.67 3.20 -17.46
N GLN A 75 -3.72 3.67 -18.11
CA GLN A 75 -5.03 3.07 -18.06
C GLN A 75 -5.15 2.01 -19.16
N SER A 76 -5.77 0.89 -18.85
CA SER A 76 -6.17 -0.14 -19.82
C SER A 76 -7.70 -0.19 -19.85
N GLY A 77 -8.29 0.28 -20.95
CA GLY A 77 -9.73 0.47 -21.05
C GLY A 77 -10.25 1.58 -20.12
N THR A 78 -11.46 1.42 -19.58
CA THR A 78 -12.09 2.41 -18.70
C THR A 78 -11.99 2.07 -17.21
N GLU A 79 -11.67 0.82 -16.87
CA GLU A 79 -11.84 0.28 -15.51
C GLU A 79 -10.55 -0.25 -14.87
N SER A 80 -9.45 -0.31 -15.61
CA SER A 80 -8.20 -0.88 -15.09
C SER A 80 -7.00 0.01 -15.32
N TRP A 81 -6.07 -0.03 -14.37
CA TRP A 81 -4.80 0.67 -14.38
C TRP A 81 -3.67 -0.32 -14.19
N TRP A 82 -2.54 0.00 -14.81
CA TRP A 82 -1.28 -0.69 -14.59
C TRP A 82 -0.16 0.31 -14.39
N ALA A 83 0.79 -0.08 -13.56
CA ALA A 83 1.98 0.70 -13.25
C ALA A 83 3.22 -0.19 -13.27
N HIS A 84 4.35 0.37 -13.70
CA HIS A 84 5.66 -0.26 -13.55
C HIS A 84 6.53 0.51 -12.57
N ALA A 85 7.18 -0.21 -11.65
CA ALA A 85 8.24 0.31 -10.79
C ALA A 85 9.39 -0.68 -10.79
N GLU A 86 10.60 -0.25 -11.18
CA GLU A 86 11.82 -1.09 -11.26
C GLU A 86 11.58 -2.49 -11.86
N GLY A 87 10.86 -2.56 -12.99
CA GLY A 87 10.58 -3.82 -13.68
C GLY A 87 9.40 -4.64 -13.14
N HIS A 88 8.77 -4.22 -12.04
CA HIS A 88 7.64 -4.91 -11.43
C HIS A 88 6.31 -4.26 -11.83
N LEU A 89 5.30 -5.10 -12.10
CA LEU A 89 3.98 -4.69 -12.53
C LEU A 89 3.01 -4.64 -11.34
N GLY A 90 2.33 -3.51 -11.18
CA GLY A 90 1.17 -3.39 -10.31
C GLY A 90 -0.09 -3.13 -11.13
N THR A 91 -1.22 -3.73 -10.74
CA THR A 91 -2.53 -3.51 -11.36
C THR A 91 -3.55 -3.06 -10.33
N GLY A 92 -4.57 -2.33 -10.74
CA GLY A 92 -5.64 -1.89 -9.86
C GLY A 92 -6.76 -1.14 -10.57
N GLU A 93 -7.86 -0.90 -9.86
CA GLU A 93 -9.00 -0.14 -10.38
C GLU A 93 -8.73 1.38 -10.42
N THR A 94 -7.71 1.84 -9.69
CA THR A 94 -7.26 3.24 -9.66
C THR A 94 -5.77 3.34 -9.98
N PRO A 95 -5.31 4.49 -10.49
CA PRO A 95 -3.88 4.72 -10.74
C PRO A 95 -3.04 4.57 -9.47
N LEU A 96 -3.55 5.05 -8.33
CA LEU A 96 -2.87 4.97 -7.04
C LEU A 96 -2.74 3.53 -6.54
N LEU A 97 -3.78 2.70 -6.71
CA LEU A 97 -3.73 1.28 -6.38
C LEU A 97 -2.67 0.55 -7.21
N ALA A 98 -2.70 0.74 -8.53
CA ALA A 98 -1.74 0.13 -9.44
C ALA A 98 -0.30 0.55 -9.10
N ALA A 99 -0.08 1.85 -8.89
CA ALA A 99 1.22 2.38 -8.51
C ALA A 99 1.72 1.84 -7.16
N CYS A 100 0.88 1.86 -6.13
CA CYS A 100 1.26 1.38 -4.80
C CYS A 100 1.65 -0.11 -4.84
N ARG A 101 0.90 -0.94 -5.57
CA ARG A 101 1.23 -2.36 -5.74
C ARG A 101 2.54 -2.56 -6.50
N ALA A 102 2.80 -1.78 -7.56
CA ALA A 102 4.07 -1.84 -8.29
C ALA A 102 5.26 -1.48 -7.40
N ILE A 103 5.13 -0.42 -6.59
CA ILE A 103 6.17 0.04 -5.66
C ILE A 103 6.41 -0.99 -4.55
N VAL A 104 5.35 -1.62 -4.03
CA VAL A 104 5.51 -2.69 -3.05
C VAL A 104 6.22 -3.89 -3.68
N ALA A 105 5.82 -4.30 -4.88
CA ALA A 105 6.43 -5.42 -5.58
C ALA A 105 7.92 -5.17 -5.86
N SER A 106 8.29 -3.94 -6.22
CA SER A 106 9.68 -3.59 -6.52
C SER A 106 10.62 -3.64 -5.32
N VAL A 107 10.10 -3.53 -4.09
CA VAL A 107 10.92 -3.48 -2.87
C VAL A 107 10.77 -4.74 -2.01
N LEU A 108 9.54 -5.23 -1.85
CA LEU A 108 9.21 -6.36 -0.97
C LEU A 108 8.96 -7.67 -1.75
N GLY A 109 8.86 -7.61 -3.08
CA GLY A 109 8.59 -8.74 -3.95
C GLY A 109 7.11 -9.00 -4.21
N ASP A 110 6.82 -10.04 -5.00
CA ASP A 110 5.45 -10.39 -5.42
C ASP A 110 4.59 -11.01 -4.31
N THR A 111 5.20 -11.34 -3.18
CA THR A 111 4.54 -11.88 -1.98
C THR A 111 5.10 -11.16 -0.76
N VAL A 112 4.21 -10.66 0.09
CA VAL A 112 4.55 -9.83 1.26
C VAL A 112 4.01 -10.49 2.53
N SER A 113 4.87 -10.54 3.54
CA SER A 113 4.49 -10.89 4.91
C SER A 113 3.81 -9.70 5.59
N VAL A 114 2.50 -9.77 5.80
CA VAL A 114 1.69 -8.69 6.38
C VAL A 114 1.15 -9.11 7.74
N PRO A 115 1.09 -8.20 8.74
CA PRO A 115 0.40 -8.49 9.99
C PRO A 115 -1.06 -8.89 9.74
N LYS A 116 -1.45 -10.06 10.26
CA LYS A 116 -2.76 -10.69 10.02
C LYS A 116 -3.94 -9.80 10.41
N GLU A 117 -3.75 -8.96 11.43
CA GLU A 117 -4.75 -7.98 11.87
C GLU A 117 -5.10 -6.94 10.78
N LEU A 118 -4.21 -6.67 9.83
CA LEU A 118 -4.47 -5.73 8.73
C LEU A 118 -5.27 -6.33 7.58
N MET A 119 -5.56 -7.64 7.63
CA MET A 119 -6.31 -8.38 6.62
C MET A 119 -7.81 -8.42 6.89
N SER A 120 -8.29 -7.69 7.91
CA SER A 120 -9.68 -7.65 8.36
C SER A 120 -10.55 -6.60 7.66
#